data_AF-A0A950XRV1-F1
#
_entry.id   AF-A0A950XRV1-F1
#
_cell.length_a   1.000
_cell.length_b   1.000
_cell.length_c   1.000
_cell.angle_alpha   90.00
_cell.angle_beta   90.00
_cell.angle_gamma   90.00
#
_symmetry.space_group_name_H-M   'P 1'
#
loop_
_entity.id
_entity.type
_entity.pdbx_description
1 polymer ?
#
loop_
_entity_poly.entity_id
_entity_poly.type
_entity_poly.pdbx_seq_one_letter_code
_entity_poly.pdbx_strand_id
1 'polypeptide(L)'
;MAHTDSGREAERDPQLRVAEQAVRAGQQAEQVGRQAREAQRSAADSLERSAESQERTAKSYEEAAEHSGHRDEYRQHAARHREFAQEDRQMAQQLRQMAENHSRDNPTEGVLSKGVDNPRPGSPRYQPPPY
;
A
#
# COMPACT_ATOMS: atom_id res chain seq x y z
N MET A 1 -39.41 39.32 -36.27
CA MET A 1 -39.66 38.09 -35.50
C MET A 1 -38.87 36.98 -36.20
N ALA A 2 -37.97 36.21 -35.60
CA ALA A 2 -37.83 35.80 -34.21
C ALA A 2 -36.35 35.79 -33.76
N HIS A 3 -36.19 35.85 -32.45
CA HIS A 3 -34.94 35.97 -31.72
C HIS A 3 -34.08 34.71 -31.82
N THR A 4 -32.77 34.94 -31.88
CA THR A 4 -31.71 34.02 -31.48
C THR A 4 -31.92 33.61 -30.02
N ASP A 5 -32.34 32.37 -29.76
CA ASP A 5 -32.15 31.79 -28.43
C ASP A 5 -32.23 30.26 -28.49
N SER A 6 -31.10 29.61 -28.74
CA SER A 6 -30.82 28.23 -28.30
C SER A 6 -29.30 27.97 -28.32
N GLY A 7 -28.51 29.00 -28.00
CA GLY A 7 -27.08 28.88 -27.71
C GLY A 7 -26.85 28.75 -26.21
N ARG A 8 -27.69 27.97 -25.53
CA ARG A 8 -27.70 27.82 -24.07
C ARG A 8 -26.99 26.54 -23.63
N GLU A 9 -25.95 26.14 -24.36
CA GLU A 9 -24.88 25.36 -23.75
C GLU A 9 -24.14 26.32 -22.83
N ALA A 10 -24.55 26.28 -21.57
CA ALA A 10 -23.91 26.96 -20.46
C ALA A 10 -22.39 27.06 -20.66
N GLU A 11 -21.88 28.28 -20.74
CA GLU A 11 -20.55 28.63 -20.23
C GLU A 11 -20.53 28.26 -18.74
N ARG A 12 -20.47 26.96 -18.46
CA ARG A 12 -20.06 26.46 -17.15
C ARG A 12 -18.64 26.94 -16.99
N ASP A 13 -18.48 27.87 -16.05
CA ASP A 13 -17.21 28.45 -15.63
C ASP A 13 -16.11 27.38 -15.67
N PRO A 14 -15.00 27.60 -16.40
CA PRO A 14 -13.88 26.67 -16.43
C PRO A 14 -13.43 26.23 -15.03
N GLN A 15 -13.55 27.11 -14.03
CA GLN A 15 -13.23 26.81 -12.63
C GLN A 15 -14.20 25.78 -12.01
N LEU A 16 -15.50 25.86 -12.34
CA LEU A 16 -16.50 24.89 -11.90
C LEU A 16 -16.20 23.50 -12.50
N ARG A 17 -15.80 23.43 -13.77
CA ARG A 17 -15.43 22.15 -14.42
C ARG A 17 -14.21 21.51 -13.77
N VAL A 18 -13.19 22.30 -13.44
CA VAL A 18 -11.98 21.82 -12.74
C VAL A 18 -12.33 21.31 -11.35
N ALA A 19 -13.18 22.03 -10.60
CA ALA A 19 -13.63 21.59 -9.28
C ALA A 19 -14.42 20.28 -9.34
N GLU A 20 -15.37 20.14 -10.28
CA GLU A 20 -16.11 18.90 -10.49
C GLU A 20 -15.20 17.72 -10.87
N GLN A 21 -14.16 17.97 -11.66
CA GLN A 21 -13.19 16.95 -12.05
C GLN A 21 -12.32 16.53 -10.85
N ALA A 22 -11.89 17.48 -10.02
CA ALA A 22 -11.13 17.20 -8.81
C ALA A 22 -11.92 16.34 -7.81
N VAL A 23 -13.22 16.64 -7.61
CA VAL A 23 -14.10 15.83 -6.75
C VAL A 23 -14.26 14.42 -7.29
N ARG A 24 -14.50 14.26 -8.60
CA ARG A 24 -14.60 12.94 -9.24
C ARG A 24 -13.31 12.15 -9.12
N ALA A 25 -12.16 12.79 -9.34
CA ALA A 25 -10.86 12.16 -9.17
C ALA A 25 -10.62 11.71 -7.72
N GLY A 26 -11.01 12.52 -6.73
CA GLY A 26 -10.95 12.16 -5.31
C GLY A 26 -11.81 10.94 -4.98
N GLN A 27 -13.07 10.93 -5.42
CA GLN A 27 -13.97 9.78 -5.22
C GLN A 27 -13.42 8.50 -5.85
N GLN A 28 -12.86 8.60 -7.05
CA GLN A 28 -12.24 7.46 -7.73
C GLN A 28 -10.99 6.97 -6.99
N ALA A 29 -10.14 7.89 -6.53
CA ALA A 29 -8.93 7.55 -5.77
C ALA A 29 -9.30 6.83 -4.45
N GLU A 30 -10.31 7.30 -3.73
CA GLU A 30 -10.81 6.63 -2.53
C GLU A 30 -11.34 5.22 -2.82
N GLN A 31 -12.09 5.06 -3.91
CA GLN A 31 -12.62 3.75 -4.31
C GLN A 31 -11.49 2.77 -4.62
N VAL A 32 -10.51 3.18 -5.42
CA VAL A 32 -9.33 2.37 -5.73
C VAL A 32 -8.54 2.06 -4.46
N GLY A 33 -8.37 3.03 -3.57
CA GLY A 33 -7.71 2.82 -2.27
C GLY A 33 -8.42 1.79 -1.39
N ARG A 34 -9.76 1.80 -1.34
CA ARG A 34 -10.55 0.76 -0.64
C ARG A 34 -10.33 -0.61 -1.25
N GLN A 35 -10.43 -0.73 -2.57
CA GLN A 35 -10.22 -1.99 -3.28
C GLN A 35 -8.80 -2.55 -3.08
N ALA A 36 -7.78 -1.68 -3.11
CA ALA A 36 -6.40 -2.09 -2.86
C ALA A 36 -6.21 -2.68 -1.44
N ARG A 37 -6.81 -2.05 -0.42
CA ARG A 37 -6.76 -2.55 0.96
C ARG A 37 -7.50 -3.89 1.12
N GLU A 38 -8.65 -4.04 0.48
CA GLU A 38 -9.39 -5.30 0.46
C GLU A 38 -8.58 -6.42 -0.21
N ALA A 39 -7.94 -6.11 -1.36
CA ALA A 39 -7.07 -7.06 -2.05
C ALA A 39 -5.86 -7.46 -1.19
N GLN A 40 -5.22 -6.51 -0.49
CA GLN A 40 -4.11 -6.79 0.43
C GLN A 40 -4.55 -7.70 1.59
N ARG A 41 -5.72 -7.45 2.20
CA ARG A 41 -6.26 -8.31 3.27
C ARG A 41 -6.56 -9.72 2.76
N SER A 42 -7.20 -9.83 1.59
CA SER A 42 -7.51 -11.12 0.96
C SER A 42 -6.23 -11.91 0.65
N ALA A 43 -5.19 -11.25 0.12
CA ALA A 43 -3.90 -11.86 -0.12
C ALA A 43 -3.22 -12.32 1.19
N ALA A 44 -3.31 -11.53 2.27
CA ALA A 44 -2.81 -11.93 3.59
C ALA A 44 -3.52 -13.19 4.12
N ASP A 45 -4.84 -13.27 4.00
CA ASP A 45 -5.60 -14.46 4.41
C ASP A 45 -5.27 -15.69 3.54
N SER A 46 -4.96 -15.48 2.27
CA SER A 46 -4.48 -16.56 1.39
C SER A 46 -3.12 -17.10 1.82
N LEU A 47 -2.20 -16.22 2.21
CA LEU A 47 -0.89 -16.61 2.70
C LEU A 47 -0.97 -17.31 4.05
N GLU A 48 -1.86 -16.90 4.96
CA GLU A 48 -2.08 -17.62 6.22
C GLU A 48 -2.53 -19.07 5.96
N ARG A 49 -3.49 -19.26 5.05
CA ARG A 49 -3.92 -20.61 4.63
C ARG A 49 -2.81 -21.41 3.97
N SER A 50 -1.94 -20.75 3.19
CA SER A 50 -0.75 -21.38 2.62
C SER A 50 0.18 -21.85 3.73
N ALA A 51 0.50 -21.00 4.71
CA ALA A 51 1.34 -21.33 5.85
C ALA A 51 0.80 -22.54 6.64
N GLU A 52 -0.50 -22.57 6.93
CA GLU A 52 -1.15 -23.72 7.57
C GLU A 52 -0.99 -25.01 6.75
N SER A 53 -1.10 -24.91 5.42
CA SER A 53 -0.91 -26.05 4.52
C SER A 53 0.54 -26.53 4.50
N GLN A 54 1.50 -25.60 4.52
CA GLN A 54 2.92 -25.93 4.63
C GLN A 54 3.23 -26.60 5.97
N GLU A 55 2.65 -26.14 7.08
CA GLU A 55 2.81 -26.80 8.38
C GLU A 55 2.21 -28.20 8.43
N ARG A 56 1.04 -28.42 7.83
CA ARG A 56 0.46 -29.77 7.71
C ARG A 56 1.38 -30.68 6.92
N THR A 57 1.91 -30.20 5.79
CA THR A 57 2.86 -30.96 4.96
C THR A 57 4.14 -31.29 5.74
N ALA A 58 4.67 -30.32 6.50
CA ALA A 58 5.84 -30.54 7.35
C ALA A 58 5.58 -31.66 8.38
N LYS A 59 4.43 -31.64 9.06
CA LYS A 59 4.04 -32.68 10.02
C LYS A 59 3.95 -34.06 9.37
N SER A 60 3.34 -34.17 8.18
CA SER A 60 3.28 -35.44 7.45
C SER A 60 4.66 -35.99 7.09
N TYR A 61 5.63 -35.12 6.78
CA TYR A 61 7.01 -35.55 6.59
C TYR A 61 7.69 -36.00 7.88
N GLU A 62 7.42 -35.35 9.02
CA GLU A 62 7.93 -35.80 10.31
C GLU A 62 7.39 -37.17 10.70
N GLU A 63 6.09 -37.38 10.54
CA GLU A 63 5.44 -38.67 10.76
C GLU A 63 6.05 -39.76 9.86
N ALA A 64 6.27 -39.45 8.57
CA ALA A 64 6.96 -40.38 7.66
C ALA A 64 8.41 -40.68 8.09
N ALA A 65 9.10 -39.71 8.69
CA ALA A 65 10.45 -39.87 9.20
C ALA A 65 10.54 -40.83 10.40
N GLU A 66 9.44 -41.01 11.15
CA GLU A 66 9.40 -41.96 12.27
C GLU A 66 9.33 -43.42 11.82
N HIS A 67 8.87 -43.67 10.60
CA HIS A 67 8.60 -45.01 10.07
C HIS A 67 9.49 -45.41 8.89
N SER A 68 10.40 -44.54 8.46
CA SER A 68 11.25 -44.75 7.28
C SER A 68 12.74 -44.84 7.63
N GLY A 69 13.48 -45.63 6.84
CA GLY A 69 14.94 -45.63 6.83
C GLY A 69 15.58 -44.32 6.31
N HIS A 70 14.79 -43.46 5.67
CA HIS A 70 15.22 -42.16 5.11
C HIS A 70 14.86 -40.99 6.03
N ARG A 71 15.01 -41.18 7.34
CA ARG A 71 14.59 -40.21 8.38
C ARG A 71 15.15 -38.81 8.17
N ASP A 72 16.43 -38.70 7.79
CA ASP A 72 17.10 -37.40 7.65
C ASP A 72 16.59 -36.62 6.44
N GLU A 73 16.33 -37.29 5.32
CA GLU A 73 15.74 -36.66 4.12
C GLU A 73 14.35 -36.10 4.44
N TYR A 74 13.49 -36.88 5.10
CA TYR A 74 12.16 -36.42 5.47
C TYR A 74 12.18 -35.27 6.49
N ARG A 75 13.12 -35.28 7.43
CA ARG A 75 13.32 -34.14 8.34
C ARG A 75 13.76 -32.88 7.60
N GLN A 76 14.61 -33.00 6.58
CA GLN A 76 14.98 -31.86 5.74
C GLN A 76 13.79 -31.33 4.92
N HIS A 77 12.92 -32.21 4.44
CA HIS A 77 11.66 -31.79 3.80
C HIS A 77 10.74 -31.05 4.78
N ALA A 78 10.53 -31.60 5.97
CA ALA A 78 9.74 -30.96 7.01
C ALA A 78 10.28 -29.56 7.38
N ALA A 79 11.61 -29.43 7.52
CA ALA A 79 12.25 -28.15 7.79
C ALA A 79 11.98 -27.11 6.69
N ARG A 80 12.14 -27.47 5.42
CA ARG A 80 11.84 -26.58 4.27
C ARG A 80 10.38 -26.12 4.25
N HIS A 81 9.44 -27.02 4.51
CA HIS A 81 8.03 -26.64 4.59
C HIS A 81 7.76 -25.67 5.76
N ARG A 82 8.46 -25.79 6.89
CA ARG A 82 8.36 -24.80 7.96
C ARG A 82 8.94 -23.44 7.60
N GLU A 83 10.03 -23.41 6.85
CA GLU A 83 10.59 -22.16 6.32
C GLU A 83 9.57 -21.45 5.43
N PHE A 84 8.95 -22.17 4.48
CA PHE A 84 7.88 -21.61 3.64
C PHE A 84 6.69 -21.12 4.47
N ALA A 85 6.27 -21.86 5.51
CA ALA A 85 5.20 -21.40 6.40
C ALA A 85 5.55 -20.10 7.13
N GLN A 86 6.82 -19.92 7.52
CA GLN A 86 7.28 -18.69 8.16
C GLN A 86 7.31 -17.52 7.18
N GLU A 87 7.82 -17.73 5.96
CA GLU A 87 7.83 -16.72 4.89
C GLU A 87 6.41 -16.26 4.55
N ASP A 88 5.47 -17.20 4.38
CA ASP A 88 4.07 -16.92 4.11
C ASP A 88 3.44 -16.04 5.21
N ARG A 89 3.70 -16.36 6.49
CA ARG A 89 3.22 -15.54 7.62
C ARG A 89 3.84 -14.15 7.65
N GLN A 90 5.13 -14.03 7.35
CA GLN A 90 5.79 -12.73 7.30
C GLN A 90 5.20 -11.86 6.19
N MET A 91 4.98 -12.42 5.00
CA MET A 91 4.33 -11.72 3.90
C MET A 91 2.87 -11.36 4.24
N ALA A 92 2.13 -12.25 4.90
CA ALA A 92 0.77 -11.96 5.36
C ALA A 92 0.74 -10.77 6.33
N GLN A 93 1.67 -10.72 7.29
CA GLN A 93 1.80 -9.59 8.22
C GLN A 93 2.15 -8.28 7.51
N GLN A 94 3.08 -8.31 6.55
CA GLN A 94 3.43 -7.13 5.75
C GLN A 94 2.22 -6.60 4.97
N LEU A 95 1.42 -7.47 4.36
CA LEU A 95 0.20 -7.09 3.66
C LEU A 95 -0.85 -6.48 4.58
N ARG A 96 -1.04 -7.02 5.79
CA ARG A 96 -1.93 -6.42 6.81
C ARG A 96 -1.46 -5.02 7.20
N GLN A 97 -0.16 -4.86 7.48
CA GLN A 97 0.43 -3.56 7.80
C GLN A 97 0.25 -2.55 6.66
N MET A 98 0.45 -2.96 5.40
CA MET A 98 0.20 -2.09 4.25
C MET A 98 -1.27 -1.68 4.18
N ALA A 99 -2.20 -2.62 4.38
CA ALA A 99 -3.64 -2.32 4.35
C ALA A 99 -4.07 -1.36 5.47
N GLU A 100 -3.40 -1.39 6.62
CA GLU A 100 -3.66 -0.53 7.78
C GLU A 100 -2.98 0.85 7.65
N ASN A 101 -1.75 0.90 7.14
CA ASN A 101 -1.01 2.16 7.00
C ASN A 101 -1.56 3.04 5.89
N HIS A 102 -2.12 2.46 4.81
CA HIS A 102 -2.85 3.23 3.78
C HIS A 102 -4.16 3.85 4.30
N SER A 103 -4.56 3.58 5.56
CA SER A 103 -5.65 4.30 6.23
C SER A 103 -5.18 5.53 7.01
N ARG A 104 -3.87 5.69 7.25
CA ARG A 104 -3.29 6.82 7.98
C ARG A 104 -2.92 8.02 7.10
N ASP A 105 -2.79 7.83 5.79
CA ASP A 105 -2.44 8.91 4.85
C ASP A 105 -3.64 9.74 4.36
N ASN A 106 -4.75 9.77 5.13
CA ASN A 106 -5.85 10.73 4.93
C ASN A 106 -5.66 11.89 5.93
N PRO A 107 -5.06 13.04 5.52
CA PRO A 107 -4.89 14.19 6.40
C PRO A 107 -6.18 15.02 6.39
N THR A 108 -7.19 14.59 7.13
CA THR A 108 -8.26 15.48 7.55
C THR A 108 -8.00 15.92 8.99
N GLU A 109 -7.52 17.16 9.11
CA GLU A 109 -7.53 18.05 10.28
C GLU A 109 -6.50 17.88 11.42
N GLY A 110 -5.92 19.03 11.79
CA GLY A 110 -4.94 19.27 12.86
C GLY A 110 -3.57 19.61 12.28
N VAL A 111 -3.03 20.84 12.31
CA VAL A 111 -3.05 21.82 13.40
C VAL A 111 -2.68 23.20 12.82
N LEU A 112 -3.52 24.20 13.11
CA LEU A 112 -3.14 25.61 13.14
C LEU A 112 -2.03 25.84 14.18
N SER A 113 -1.06 26.67 13.82
CA SER A 113 0.02 27.22 14.67
C SER A 113 1.31 26.39 14.74
N LYS A 114 2.33 26.89 14.04
CA LYS A 114 3.36 27.71 14.71
C LYS A 114 4.14 28.48 13.65
N GLY A 115 4.21 29.80 13.84
CA GLY A 115 5.14 30.63 13.10
C GLY A 115 6.56 30.14 13.33
N VAL A 116 7.35 30.17 12.27
CA VAL A 116 8.80 30.17 12.36
C VAL A 116 9.31 31.18 11.36
N ASP A 117 10.06 32.11 11.91
CA ASP A 117 10.75 33.20 11.26
C ASP A 117 11.47 32.78 9.98
N ASN A 118 11.42 33.69 9.01
CA ASN A 118 12.16 33.62 7.77
C ASN A 118 13.51 34.34 7.94
N PRO A 119 14.65 33.67 8.14
CA PRO A 119 15.93 34.28 7.87
C PRO A 119 16.31 34.05 6.39
N ARG A 120 16.39 35.16 5.66
CA ARG A 120 16.98 35.23 4.30
C ARG A 120 18.34 34.51 4.26
N PRO A 121 18.58 33.60 3.31
CA PRO A 121 19.94 33.12 3.05
C PRO A 121 20.75 34.21 2.34
N GLY A 122 21.77 34.71 3.04
CA GLY A 122 22.77 35.63 2.49
C GLY A 122 23.53 35.01 1.32
N SER A 123 23.75 35.81 0.29
CA SER A 123 24.49 35.46 -0.92
C SER A 123 25.92 34.98 -0.59
N PRO A 124 26.43 33.92 -1.23
CA PRO A 124 27.82 33.52 -1.05
C PRO A 124 28.78 34.55 -1.66
N ARG A 125 29.74 35.03 -0.84
CA ARG A 125 30.85 35.89 -1.28
C ARG A 125 31.80 35.06 -2.16
N TYR A 126 32.04 35.54 -3.38
CA TYR A 126 33.03 35.01 -4.31
C TYR A 126 34.46 35.22 -3.74
N GLN A 127 35.23 34.14 -3.60
CA GLN A 127 36.68 34.20 -3.38
C GLN A 127 37.38 33.76 -4.67
N PRO A 128 38.25 34.58 -5.29
CA PRO A 128 39.08 34.13 -6.39
C PRO A 128 40.25 33.25 -5.87
N PRO A 129 40.70 32.26 -6.65
CA PRO A 129 41.78 31.37 -6.26
C PRO A 129 43.15 32.09 -6.24
N PRO A 130 44.09 31.69 -5.36
CA PRO A 130 45.46 32.20 -5.41
C PRO A 130 46.21 31.62 -6.62
N TYR A 131 47.15 32.44 -7.11
CA TYR A 131 48.02 32.23 -8.28
C TYR A 131 48.82 30.93 -8.26
#